data_AF-A0A7W1QJM1-F1
#
_entry.id   AF-A0A7W1QJM1-F1
#
_cell.length_a   1.000
_cell.length_b   1.000
_cell.length_c   1.000
_cell.angle_alpha   90.00
_cell.angle_beta   90.00
_cell.angle_gamma   90.00
#
_symmetry.space_group_name_H-M   'P 1'
#
loop_
_entity.id
_entity.type
_entity.pdbx_description
1 polymer ?
#
loop_
_entity_poly.entity_id
_entity_poly.type
_entity_poly.pdbx_seq_one_letter_code
_entity_poly.pdbx_strand_id
1 'polypeptide(L)'
;MLLASPEPMELAAVVAYEHHVMLDGGGYPALHDARGAQYASMLVHVCDVYDALRTNRPYREAWESDRALAYIQDRTGVEFDPGVAQAFISMMRQWDRKIATAPA
;
A
#
# COMPACT_ATOMS: atom_id res chain seq x y z
N MET A 1 -13.89 13.72 -13.21
CA MET A 1 -13.24 15.00 -12.84
C MET A 1 -11.72 14.89 -12.72
N LEU A 2 -11.13 13.75 -12.31
CA LEU A 2 -9.68 13.49 -12.43
C LEU A 2 -9.29 12.82 -13.76
N LEU A 3 -10.03 11.77 -14.18
CA LEU A 3 -9.76 11.02 -15.43
C LEU A 3 -10.18 11.74 -16.73
N ALA A 4 -10.79 12.92 -16.66
CA ALA A 4 -11.30 13.64 -17.83
C ALA A 4 -10.28 14.66 -18.39
N SER A 5 -9.07 14.69 -17.85
CA SER A 5 -8.01 15.59 -18.33
C SER A 5 -7.48 15.09 -19.68
N PRO A 6 -7.43 15.93 -20.73
CA PRO A 6 -6.92 15.57 -22.04
C PRO A 6 -5.38 15.47 -22.09
N GLU A 7 -4.69 15.99 -21.06
CA GLU A 7 -3.24 15.87 -20.89
C GLU A 7 -2.89 14.60 -20.11
N PRO A 8 -1.70 13.99 -20.33
CA PRO A 8 -1.21 12.90 -19.50
C PRO A 8 -1.32 13.30 -18.03
N MET A 9 -2.13 12.58 -17.26
CA MET A 9 -2.28 12.87 -15.84
C MET A 9 -0.91 12.75 -15.18
N GLU A 10 -0.52 13.77 -14.43
CA GLU A 10 0.66 13.69 -13.60
C GLU A 10 0.55 12.47 -12.68
N LEU A 11 1.66 11.76 -12.49
CA LEU A 11 1.72 10.52 -11.70
C LEU A 11 1.03 10.67 -10.33
N ALA A 12 1.17 11.84 -9.70
CA ALA A 12 0.53 12.15 -8.43
C ALA A 12 -1.00 12.12 -8.50
N ALA A 13 -1.60 12.64 -9.57
CA ALA A 13 -3.06 12.61 -9.76
C ALA A 13 -3.57 11.19 -9.98
N VAL A 14 -2.80 10.34 -10.66
CA VAL A 14 -3.14 8.94 -10.86
C VAL A 14 -3.08 8.18 -9.53
N VAL A 15 -2.00 8.33 -8.77
CA VAL A 15 -1.85 7.71 -7.44
C VAL A 15 -2.96 8.17 -6.51
N ALA A 16 -3.26 9.48 -6.46
CA ALA A 16 -4.34 10.01 -5.64
C ALA A 16 -5.70 9.38 -5.98
N TYR A 17 -5.93 9.06 -7.26
CA TYR A 17 -7.15 8.40 -7.71
C TYR A 17 -7.17 6.90 -7.40
N GLU A 18 -6.04 6.19 -7.48
CA GLU A 18 -5.99 4.72 -7.53
C GLU A 18 -5.47 4.04 -6.24
N HIS A 19 -4.84 4.74 -5.30
CA HIS A 19 -4.14 4.10 -4.17
C HIS A 19 -5.05 3.34 -3.16
N HIS A 20 -6.38 3.38 -3.32
CA HIS A 20 -7.33 2.56 -2.55
C HIS A 20 -7.89 1.38 -3.35
N VAL A 21 -7.39 1.13 -4.56
CA VAL A 21 -7.76 -0.02 -5.39
C VAL A 21 -7.15 -1.30 -4.82
N MET A 22 -7.97 -2.33 -4.69
CA MET A 22 -7.57 -3.69 -4.30
C MET A 22 -7.67 -4.63 -5.50
N LEU A 23 -6.83 -5.67 -5.56
CA LEU A 23 -6.83 -6.62 -6.68
C LEU A 23 -8.13 -7.43 -6.79
N ASP A 24 -8.76 -7.75 -5.66
CA ASP A 24 -10.04 -8.47 -5.59
C ASP A 24 -11.26 -7.59 -5.93
N GLY A 25 -11.05 -6.29 -6.17
CA GLY A 25 -12.12 -5.33 -6.43
C GLY A 25 -12.87 -4.85 -5.18
N GLY A 26 -12.43 -5.23 -3.97
CA GLY A 26 -13.00 -4.76 -2.70
C GLY A 26 -12.65 -3.31 -2.36
N GLY A 27 -11.70 -2.73 -3.08
CA GLY A 27 -11.25 -1.34 -2.94
C GLY A 27 -12.08 -0.35 -3.78
N TYR A 28 -11.60 0.89 -3.84
CA TYR A 28 -12.19 1.93 -4.67
C TYR A 28 -11.13 2.85 -5.26
N PRO A 29 -11.41 3.52 -6.39
CA PRO A 29 -12.55 3.34 -7.27
C PRO A 29 -12.48 2.02 -8.06
N ALA A 30 -13.61 1.54 -8.57
CA ALA A 30 -13.59 0.40 -9.48
C ALA A 30 -12.85 0.78 -10.77
N LEU A 31 -11.76 0.07 -11.07
CA LEU A 31 -11.06 0.22 -12.34
C LEU A 31 -11.72 -0.72 -13.35
N HIS A 32 -12.27 -0.14 -14.41
CA HIS A 32 -12.88 -0.91 -15.52
C HIS A 32 -11.91 -1.13 -16.68
N ASP A 33 -10.68 -0.62 -16.58
CA ASP A 33 -9.64 -0.77 -17.58
C ASP A 33 -8.86 -2.07 -17.34
N ALA A 34 -8.58 -2.80 -18.43
CA ALA A 34 -7.77 -4.01 -18.43
C ALA A 34 -6.35 -3.78 -17.91
N ARG A 35 -5.85 -2.54 -17.89
CA ARG A 35 -4.51 -2.22 -17.39
C ARG A 35 -4.34 -2.41 -15.88
N GLY A 36 -5.41 -2.40 -15.10
CA GLY A 36 -5.36 -2.38 -13.64
C GLY A 36 -4.79 -1.08 -13.04
N ALA A 37 -4.45 -1.09 -11.76
CA ALA A 37 -3.83 0.08 -11.10
C ALA A 37 -2.43 0.35 -11.67
N GLN A 38 -1.99 1.61 -11.69
CA GLN A 38 -0.58 1.92 -11.99
C GLN A 38 0.31 1.33 -10.89
N TYR A 39 1.52 0.94 -11.29
CA TYR A 39 2.50 0.37 -10.35
C TYR A 39 2.81 1.31 -9.17
N ALA A 40 2.92 2.62 -9.42
CA ALA A 40 3.12 3.62 -8.36
C ALA A 40 1.94 3.64 -7.36
N SER A 41 0.71 3.45 -7.85
CA SER A 41 -0.48 3.36 -7.00
C SER A 41 -0.45 2.10 -6.13
N MET A 42 0.01 0.97 -6.67
CA MET A 42 0.21 -0.27 -5.91
C MET A 42 1.27 -0.11 -4.81
N LEU A 43 2.39 0.57 -5.11
CA LEU A 43 3.43 0.89 -4.13
C LEU A 43 2.87 1.77 -3.01
N VAL A 44 2.11 2.82 -3.35
CA VAL A 44 1.53 3.71 -2.35
C VAL A 44 0.45 3.01 -1.54
N HIS A 45 -0.34 2.12 -2.14
CA HIS A 45 -1.37 1.36 -1.44
C HIS A 45 -0.80 0.54 -0.28
N VAL A 46 0.27 -0.24 -0.50
CA VAL A 46 0.90 -1.02 0.58
C VAL A 46 1.51 -0.12 1.67
N CYS A 47 2.10 1.01 1.28
CA CYS A 47 2.66 1.97 2.21
C CYS A 47 1.58 2.63 3.08
N ASP A 48 0.48 3.07 2.47
CA ASP A 48 -0.65 3.72 3.15
C ASP A 48 -1.31 2.78 4.15
N VAL A 49 -1.57 1.53 3.76
CA VAL A 49 -2.13 0.53 4.68
C VAL A 49 -1.18 0.22 5.83
N TYR A 50 0.11 0.05 5.56
CA TYR A 50 1.09 -0.21 6.62
C TYR A 50 1.18 0.95 7.63
N ASP A 51 1.29 2.19 7.15
CA ASP A 51 1.35 3.38 8.00
C ASP A 51 0.05 3.55 8.81
N ALA A 52 -1.09 3.34 8.17
CA ALA A 52 -2.39 3.35 8.84
C ALA A 52 -2.46 2.31 9.96
N LEU A 53 -1.89 1.11 9.79
CA LEU A 53 -1.82 0.05 10.81
C LEU A 53 -0.84 0.39 11.94
N ARG A 54 0.28 1.02 11.63
CA ARG A 54 1.35 1.40 12.59
C ARG A 54 1.11 2.71 13.32
N THR A 55 0.05 3.43 12.99
CA THR A 55 -0.29 4.72 13.63
C THR A 55 -1.40 4.54 14.68
N ASN A 56 -1.20 5.16 15.85
CA ASN A 56 -2.23 5.27 16.87
C ASN A 56 -3.40 6.12 16.34
N ARG A 57 -4.62 5.59 16.44
CA ARG A 57 -5.85 6.28 16.07
C ARG A 57 -6.77 6.39 17.30
N PRO A 58 -7.70 7.36 17.37
CA PRO A 58 -8.56 7.55 18.54
C PRO A 58 -9.32 6.30 18.99
N TYR A 59 -9.59 5.36 18.08
CA TYR A 59 -10.35 4.13 18.32
C TYR A 59 -9.50 2.85 18.30
N ARG A 60 -8.18 2.94 18.07
CA ARG A 60 -7.31 1.77 17.93
C ARG A 60 -5.84 2.13 18.15
N GLU A 61 -5.18 1.39 19.02
CA GLU A 61 -3.72 1.47 19.16
C GLU A 61 -3.01 1.01 17.87
N ALA A 62 -1.80 1.53 17.68
CA ALA A 62 -0.88 1.09 16.64
C ALA A 62 -0.62 -0.42 16.78
N TRP A 63 -0.63 -1.13 15.66
CA TRP A 63 -0.23 -2.53 15.64
C TRP A 63 1.29 -2.64 15.73
N GLU A 64 1.81 -3.75 16.26
CA GLU A 64 3.23 -4.08 16.14
C GLU A 64 3.65 -4.33 14.69
N SER A 65 4.93 -4.09 14.36
CA SER A 65 5.46 -4.25 12.99
C SER A 65 5.16 -5.65 12.45
N ASP A 66 5.51 -6.68 13.21
CA ASP A 66 5.27 -8.07 12.81
C ASP A 66 3.80 -8.38 12.53
N ARG A 67 2.88 -7.78 13.30
CA ARG A 67 1.43 -7.93 13.08
C ARG A 67 0.98 -7.24 11.80
N ALA A 68 1.47 -6.02 11.53
CA ALA A 68 1.15 -5.30 10.30
C ALA A 68 1.72 -6.00 9.06
N LEU A 69 2.94 -6.52 9.14
CA LEU A 69 3.56 -7.29 8.06
C LEU A 69 2.86 -8.63 7.82
N ALA A 70 2.41 -9.31 8.88
CA ALA A 70 1.60 -10.53 8.76
C ALA A 70 0.27 -10.26 8.03
N TYR A 71 -0.41 -9.17 8.35
CA TYR A 71 -1.62 -8.76 7.63
C TYR A 71 -1.38 -8.53 6.14
N ILE A 72 -0.30 -7.83 5.77
CA ILE A 72 0.05 -7.60 4.36
C ILE A 72 0.36 -8.93 3.66
N GLN A 73 1.08 -9.83 4.34
CA GLN A 73 1.38 -11.16 3.82
C GLN A 73 0.11 -11.99 3.57
N ASP A 74 -0.83 -11.99 4.51
CA ASP A 74 -2.08 -12.75 4.42
C ASP A 74 -3.02 -12.24 3.32
N ARG A 75 -2.91 -10.94 2.99
CA ARG A 75 -3.72 -10.27 1.98
C ARG A 75 -3.02 -10.18 0.62
N THR A 76 -1.86 -10.80 0.46
CA THR A 76 -1.10 -10.83 -0.78
C THR A 76 -1.86 -11.60 -1.87
N GLY A 77 -1.97 -11.02 -3.07
CA GLY A 77 -2.75 -11.58 -4.19
C GLY A 77 -4.26 -11.36 -4.09
N VAL A 78 -4.74 -10.75 -3.00
CA VAL A 78 -6.15 -10.38 -2.78
C VAL A 78 -6.29 -8.86 -2.71
N GLU A 79 -5.59 -8.23 -1.79
CA GLU A 79 -5.52 -6.76 -1.67
C GLU A 79 -4.31 -6.21 -2.42
N PHE A 80 -3.15 -6.82 -2.19
CA PHE A 80 -1.86 -6.32 -2.64
C PHE A 80 -1.28 -7.12 -3.80
N ASP A 81 -0.62 -6.44 -4.74
CA ASP A 81 0.25 -7.09 -5.73
C ASP A 81 1.34 -7.95 -5.05
N PRO A 82 1.52 -9.23 -5.45
CA PRO A 82 2.50 -10.10 -4.83
C PRO A 82 3.94 -9.62 -4.90
N GLY A 83 4.33 -8.98 -6.00
CA GLY A 83 5.67 -8.43 -6.17
C GLY A 83 5.91 -7.27 -5.20
N VAL A 84 4.96 -6.33 -5.16
CA VAL A 84 5.00 -5.16 -4.28
C VAL A 84 4.96 -5.57 -2.80
N ALA A 85 4.03 -6.45 -2.41
CA ALA A 85 3.90 -6.92 -1.04
C ALA A 85 5.18 -7.62 -0.54
N GLN A 86 5.72 -8.55 -1.33
CA GLN A 86 6.94 -9.27 -0.97
C GLN A 86 8.14 -8.34 -0.85
N ALA A 87 8.28 -7.38 -1.78
CA ALA A 87 9.35 -6.39 -1.72
C ALA A 87 9.24 -5.51 -0.46
N PHE A 88 8.03 -5.02 -0.15
CA PHE A 88 7.77 -4.20 1.03
C PHE A 88 8.08 -4.95 2.33
N ILE A 89 7.56 -6.18 2.49
CA ILE A 89 7.82 -7.02 3.68
C ILE A 89 9.33 -7.27 3.86
N SER A 90 10.01 -7.62 2.78
CA SER A 90 11.45 -7.90 2.80
C SER A 90 12.27 -6.66 3.18
N MET A 91 11.87 -5.49 2.68
CA MET A 91 12.47 -4.20 3.02
C MET A 91 12.24 -3.86 4.50
N MET A 92 11.00 -3.94 4.98
CA MET A 92 10.66 -3.58 6.36
C MET A 92 11.36 -4.49 7.38
N ARG A 93 11.42 -5.80 7.15
CA ARG A 93 12.18 -6.71 8.03
C ARG A 93 13.67 -6.40 8.10
N GLN A 94 14.26 -5.90 7.00
CA GLN A 94 15.65 -5.44 7.03
C GLN A 94 15.79 -4.14 7.82
N TRP A 95 14.82 -3.24 7.69
CA TRP A 95 14.81 -1.95 8.38
C TRP A 95 14.62 -2.11 9.89
N ASP A 96 13.68 -2.94 10.33
CA ASP A 96 13.41 -3.20 11.74
C ASP A 96 14.65 -3.77 12.45
N ARG A 97 15.37 -4.68 11.77
CA ARG A 97 16.67 -5.17 12.28
C ARG A 97 17.68 -4.04 12.43
N LYS A 98 17.76 -3.12 11.48
CA LYS A 98 18.69 -1.98 11.56
C LYS A 98 18.36 -1.07 12.73
N ILE A 99 17.07 -0.75 12.94
CA ILE A 99 16.62 0.06 14.09
C ILE A 99 16.96 -0.65 15.41
N ALA A 100 16.66 -1.94 15.52
CA ALA A 100 16.96 -2.71 16.75
C ALA A 100 18.45 -2.75 17.10
N THR A 101 19.33 -2.58 16.10
CA THR A 101 20.79 -2.56 16.27
C THR A 101 21.40 -1.15 16.31
N ALA A 102 20.62 -0.09 16.12
CA ALA A 102 21.12 1.27 16.14
C ALA A 102 21.43 1.69 17.59
N PRO A 103 22.62 2.29 17.87
CA PRO A 103 22.91 2.82 19.19
C PRO A 103 21.92 3.96 19.52
N ALA A 104 21.45 3.99 20.76
CA ALA A 104 20.52 4.99 21.30
C ALA A 104 21.13 6.39 21.35
#